data_AF-A0AAP5M828-F1
#
_entry.id   AF-A0AAP5M828-F1
#
_cell.length_a   1.000
_cell.length_b   1.000
_cell.length_c   1.000
_cell.angle_alpha   90.00
_cell.angle_beta   90.00
_cell.angle_gamma   90.00
#
_symmetry.space_group_name_H-M   'P 1'
#
loop_
_entity.id
_entity.type
_entity.pdbx_description
1 polymer ?
#
loop_
_entity_poly.entity_id
_entity_poly.type
_entity_poly.pdbx_seq_one_letter_code
_entity_poly.pdbx_strand_id
1 'polypeptide(L)'
;MLVEFVLEKNKIHSIHKFFSLFGDFKKFILIFGLAIWTIIPLVGVVFLLAYCQINISQNQIRGNQKPVFNIFIILIVLFTITTHIASFQPFNDTITYLDIYDSLRKETGLTISDIKMEPVSFILPKYLSPLIGSSKLSFLFIQSLTMNTAFTVFPMLFMPAFYPLIILINVTTQGYYFQLFWMRQIYSWIFIIPAIYVDNFVIACIFIYVGYWTHKSSLIYIFGILPGLFKYKFINALNPLKFVYKYFNNRFGVIISFGVILLFSSVIMKSLLDFTVSVSSFDGSVSQKIDTYGGGGDDGSSFGDKIKNQVRPIFDYIIISIFILKSDIRKINRIHIRWITTFFLLLLLYFGSLTYGFNLRITSIFFCIPGFFYMITLSSEKRDGSYDTFILLWSIVFRMIYFFSSMIKPEGSESYLIFWNGQPLTTPITEHFYLFYQFVLNLIN
;
A
#
# COMPACT_ATOMS: atom_id res chain seq x y z
N MET A 1 22.36 17.15 6.90
CA MET A 1 21.99 16.66 8.25
C MET A 1 20.60 16.04 8.18
N LEU A 2 20.44 14.96 7.40
CA LEU A 2 19.15 14.37 7.07
C LEU A 2 19.32 12.84 7.08
N VAL A 3 18.53 12.20 7.94
CA VAL A 3 18.43 10.75 8.18
C VAL A 3 19.61 10.17 8.98
N GLU A 4 19.47 10.11 10.31
CA GLU A 4 20.18 9.08 11.08
C GLU A 4 19.60 7.72 10.66
N PHE A 5 20.24 7.08 9.67
CA PHE A 5 20.03 5.65 9.47
C PHE A 5 20.54 4.96 10.72
N VAL A 6 19.62 4.53 11.57
CA VAL A 6 19.90 3.52 12.58
C VAL A 6 20.19 2.22 11.84
N LEU A 7 21.41 2.10 11.34
CA LEU A 7 22.05 0.84 11.02
C LEU A 7 22.41 0.20 12.36
N GLU A 8 21.43 -0.49 12.96
CA GLU A 8 21.74 -1.31 14.12
C GLU A 8 22.65 -2.47 13.71
N LYS A 9 23.82 -2.50 14.33
CA LYS A 9 24.86 -3.52 14.19
C LYS A 9 24.40 -4.87 14.75
N ASN A 10 24.73 -5.92 13.98
CA ASN A 10 25.14 -7.27 14.41
C ASN A 10 24.11 -8.39 14.64
N LYS A 11 22.82 -8.23 14.34
CA LYS A 11 21.93 -9.41 14.25
C LYS A 11 21.29 -9.56 12.87
N ILE A 12 21.77 -10.57 12.14
CA ILE A 12 21.17 -10.98 10.86
C ILE A 12 19.77 -11.52 11.14
N HIS A 13 18.76 -10.82 10.62
CA HIS A 13 17.35 -11.22 10.71
C HIS A 13 17.15 -12.61 10.04
N SER A 14 16.39 -13.49 10.69
CA SER A 14 15.86 -14.78 10.26
C SER A 14 15.29 -14.79 8.85
N ILE A 15 14.67 -13.70 8.38
CA ILE A 15 14.20 -13.56 6.99
C ILE A 15 15.39 -13.61 6.05
N HIS A 16 16.48 -12.91 6.37
CA HIS A 16 17.71 -13.00 5.59
C HIS A 16 18.31 -14.40 5.65
N LYS A 17 18.28 -15.06 6.82
CA LYS A 17 18.71 -16.47 6.93
C LYS A 17 17.88 -17.36 6.00
N PHE A 18 16.56 -17.25 6.02
CA PHE A 18 15.67 -18.03 5.16
C PHE A 18 15.95 -17.79 3.67
N PHE A 19 15.96 -16.53 3.22
CA PHE A 19 16.21 -16.21 1.81
C PHE A 19 17.63 -16.58 1.36
N SER A 20 18.61 -16.57 2.27
CA SER A 20 19.98 -16.99 1.94
C SER A 20 20.12 -18.48 1.62
N LEU A 21 19.21 -19.33 2.11
CA LEU A 21 19.18 -20.77 1.78
C LEU A 21 18.97 -21.00 0.28
N PHE A 22 18.27 -20.08 -0.40
CA PHE A 22 18.06 -20.11 -1.86
C PHE A 22 19.21 -19.48 -2.64
N GLY A 23 20.30 -19.16 -1.95
CA GLY A 23 21.43 -18.45 -2.49
C GLY A 23 22.10 -19.12 -3.69
N ASP A 24 22.20 -20.44 -3.66
CA ASP A 24 22.81 -21.23 -4.75
C ASP A 24 21.90 -21.28 -5.98
N PHE A 25 20.58 -21.15 -5.77
CA PHE A 25 19.57 -21.14 -6.83
C PHE A 25 19.29 -19.75 -7.39
N LYS A 26 19.96 -18.69 -6.92
CA LYS A 26 19.63 -17.31 -7.32
C LYS A 26 19.67 -17.08 -8.84
N LYS A 27 20.65 -17.67 -9.54
CA LYS A 27 20.77 -17.52 -11.00
C LYS A 27 19.61 -18.20 -11.72
N PHE A 28 19.21 -19.38 -11.24
CA PHE A 28 18.05 -20.10 -11.74
C PHE A 28 16.78 -19.27 -11.53
N ILE A 29 16.56 -18.73 -10.32
CA ILE A 29 15.40 -17.88 -10.01
C ILE A 29 15.35 -16.63 -10.90
N LEU A 30 16.51 -16.02 -11.21
CA LEU A 30 16.57 -14.89 -12.14
C LEU A 30 16.17 -15.29 -13.56
N ILE A 31 16.77 -16.35 -14.10
CA ILE A 31 16.50 -16.80 -15.48
C ILE A 31 15.04 -17.24 -15.60
N PHE A 32 14.55 -18.00 -14.63
CA PHE A 32 13.16 -18.43 -14.55
C PHE A 32 12.21 -17.23 -14.42
N GLY A 33 12.55 -16.25 -13.57
CA GLY A 33 11.77 -15.03 -13.40
C GLY A 33 11.71 -14.18 -14.68
N LEU A 34 12.82 -14.05 -15.41
CA LEU A 34 12.85 -13.38 -16.71
C LEU A 34 12.07 -14.15 -17.78
N ALA A 35 12.18 -15.48 -17.82
CA ALA A 35 11.42 -16.31 -18.75
C ALA A 35 9.90 -16.18 -18.50
N ILE A 36 9.48 -16.28 -17.23
CA ILE A 36 8.08 -16.04 -16.87
C ILE A 36 7.69 -14.60 -17.18
N TRP A 37 8.52 -13.60 -16.90
CA TRP A 37 8.21 -12.20 -17.18
C TRP A 37 7.94 -11.96 -18.67
N THR A 38 8.67 -12.62 -19.58
CA THR A 38 8.41 -12.54 -21.02
C THR A 38 7.04 -13.10 -21.42
N ILE A 39 6.53 -14.11 -20.71
CA ILE A 39 5.24 -14.77 -21.00
C ILE A 39 4.09 -14.05 -20.27
N ILE A 40 4.25 -13.83 -18.95
CA ILE A 40 3.29 -13.22 -18.04
C ILE A 40 4.04 -12.20 -17.16
N PRO A 41 4.15 -10.93 -17.60
CA PRO A 41 4.99 -9.92 -16.95
C PRO A 41 4.71 -9.76 -15.44
N LEU A 42 3.45 -9.70 -15.02
CA LEU A 42 3.12 -9.54 -13.60
C LEU A 42 3.50 -10.72 -12.72
N VAL A 43 3.42 -11.95 -13.23
CA VAL A 43 3.86 -13.14 -12.49
C VAL A 43 5.39 -13.14 -12.41
N GLY A 44 6.07 -12.74 -13.49
CA GLY A 44 7.53 -12.59 -13.52
C GLY A 44 8.05 -11.61 -12.47
N VAL A 45 7.35 -10.50 -12.24
CA VAL A 45 7.71 -9.51 -11.19
C VAL A 45 7.88 -10.15 -9.81
N VAL A 46 7.06 -11.15 -9.45
CA VAL A 46 7.16 -11.87 -8.17
C VAL A 46 8.53 -12.55 -8.03
N PHE A 47 8.95 -13.28 -9.06
CA PHE A 47 10.23 -14.00 -9.06
C PHE A 47 11.44 -13.04 -9.14
N LEU A 48 11.31 -11.96 -9.90
CA LEU A 48 12.32 -10.91 -9.99
C LEU A 48 12.55 -10.21 -8.64
N LEU A 49 11.49 -9.91 -7.89
CA LEU A 49 11.59 -9.34 -6.54
C LEU A 49 12.13 -10.36 -5.52
N ALA A 50 11.75 -11.63 -5.64
CA ALA A 50 12.33 -12.71 -4.84
C ALA A 50 13.85 -12.83 -5.06
N TYR A 51 14.31 -12.77 -6.31
CA TYR A 51 15.74 -12.72 -6.62
C TYR A 51 16.43 -11.55 -5.91
N CYS A 52 15.87 -10.33 -5.99
CA CYS A 52 16.42 -9.16 -5.32
C CYS A 52 16.55 -9.39 -3.81
N GLN A 53 15.54 -9.98 -3.17
CA GLN A 53 15.56 -10.29 -1.73
C GLN A 53 16.63 -11.33 -1.38
N ILE A 54 16.79 -12.39 -2.19
CA ILE A 54 17.84 -13.40 -2.01
C ILE A 54 19.22 -12.77 -2.11
N ASN A 55 19.44 -11.91 -3.12
CA ASN A 55 20.72 -11.25 -3.34
C ASN A 55 21.08 -10.32 -2.17
N ILE A 56 20.13 -9.52 -1.67
CA ILE A 56 20.33 -8.69 -0.47
C ILE A 56 20.64 -9.55 0.74
N SER A 57 19.90 -10.64 0.93
CA SER A 57 20.05 -11.52 2.09
C SER A 57 21.42 -12.22 2.12
N GLN A 58 21.93 -12.68 0.98
CA GLN A 58 23.29 -13.20 0.88
C GLN A 58 24.34 -12.14 1.16
N ASN A 59 24.15 -10.93 0.64
CA ASN A 59 25.07 -9.81 0.84
C ASN A 59 25.14 -9.37 2.29
N GLN A 60 24.00 -9.35 3.00
CA GLN A 60 23.92 -9.09 4.44
C GLN A 60 24.70 -10.14 5.26
N ILE A 61 24.61 -11.42 4.89
CA ILE A 61 25.33 -12.50 5.59
C ILE A 61 26.83 -12.47 5.28
N ARG A 62 27.21 -12.18 4.02
CA ARG A 62 28.59 -12.19 3.56
C ARG A 62 29.33 -10.87 3.79
N GLY A 63 28.65 -9.83 4.28
CA GLY A 63 29.22 -8.49 4.51
C GLY A 63 29.55 -7.70 3.22
N ASN A 64 29.06 -8.12 2.05
CA ASN A 64 29.42 -7.52 0.76
C ASN A 64 28.39 -6.46 0.32
N GLN A 65 28.85 -5.25 0.00
CA GLN A 65 27.99 -4.08 -0.25
C GLN A 65 27.69 -3.75 -1.72
N LYS A 66 27.77 -4.68 -2.68
CA LYS A 66 27.56 -4.34 -4.12
C LYS A 66 26.23 -4.86 -4.68
N PRO A 67 25.11 -4.10 -4.59
CA PRO A 67 23.82 -4.46 -5.18
C PRO A 67 23.55 -3.85 -6.57
N VAL A 68 24.58 -3.62 -7.41
CA VAL A 68 24.42 -2.93 -8.71
C VAL A 68 23.40 -3.62 -9.62
N PHE A 69 23.35 -4.96 -9.62
CA PHE A 69 22.46 -5.73 -10.49
C PHE A 69 20.97 -5.65 -10.10
N ASN A 70 20.66 -5.30 -8.85
CA ASN A 70 19.27 -5.20 -8.41
C ASN A 70 18.56 -3.98 -9.01
N ILE A 71 19.28 -2.90 -9.33
CA ILE A 71 18.68 -1.67 -9.86
C ILE A 71 18.01 -1.93 -11.20
N PHE A 72 18.68 -2.66 -12.10
CA PHE A 72 18.12 -3.01 -13.41
C PHE A 72 16.82 -3.81 -13.28
N ILE A 73 16.79 -4.81 -12.39
CA ILE A 73 15.58 -5.60 -12.13
C ILE A 73 14.46 -4.73 -11.58
N ILE A 74 14.78 -3.80 -10.68
CA ILE A 74 13.80 -2.87 -10.12
C ILE A 74 13.25 -1.91 -11.19
N LEU A 75 14.06 -1.48 -12.15
CA LEU A 75 13.58 -0.69 -13.28
C LEU A 75 12.63 -1.51 -14.17
N ILE A 76 12.92 -2.79 -14.43
CA ILE A 76 12.00 -3.69 -15.15
C ILE A 76 10.67 -3.82 -14.40
N VAL A 77 10.73 -4.07 -13.08
CA VAL A 77 9.54 -4.19 -12.23
C VAL A 77 8.72 -2.90 -12.27
N LEU A 78 9.37 -1.74 -12.07
CA LEU A 78 8.74 -0.43 -12.12
C LEU A 78 8.06 -0.17 -13.46
N PHE A 79 8.75 -0.44 -14.57
CA PHE A 79 8.20 -0.25 -15.92
C PHE A 79 7.00 -1.16 -16.19
N THR A 80 7.10 -2.43 -15.76
CA THR A 80 6.03 -3.43 -15.93
C THR A 80 4.75 -3.01 -15.21
N ILE A 81 4.87 -2.69 -13.91
CA ILE A 81 3.75 -2.25 -13.08
C ILE A 81 3.15 -0.95 -13.64
N THR A 82 4.03 0.00 -13.99
CA THR A 82 3.60 1.31 -14.50
C THR A 82 2.76 1.17 -15.74
N THR A 83 3.26 0.41 -16.72
CA THR A 83 2.57 0.13 -17.99
C THR A 83 1.26 -0.58 -17.74
N HIS A 84 1.26 -1.58 -16.85
CA HIS A 84 0.06 -2.35 -16.55
C HIS A 84 -1.04 -1.49 -15.93
N ILE A 85 -0.71 -0.68 -14.92
CA ILE A 85 -1.66 0.22 -14.26
C ILE A 85 -2.19 1.29 -15.24
N ALA A 86 -1.32 1.86 -16.07
CA ALA A 86 -1.71 2.84 -17.07
C ALA A 86 -2.63 2.27 -18.17
N SER A 87 -2.61 0.94 -18.35
CA SER A 87 -3.42 0.23 -19.33
C SER A 87 -4.79 -0.18 -18.81
N PHE A 88 -5.17 0.11 -17.55
CA PHE A 88 -6.53 -0.16 -17.08
C PHE A 88 -7.57 0.70 -17.80
N GLN A 89 -8.79 0.16 -17.95
CA GLN A 89 -9.91 0.94 -18.44
C GLN A 89 -10.26 2.04 -17.44
N PRO A 90 -10.26 3.33 -17.85
CA PRO A 90 -10.68 4.40 -16.98
C PRO A 90 -12.13 4.21 -16.56
N PHE A 91 -12.40 4.35 -15.27
CA PHE A 91 -13.75 4.35 -14.70
C PHE A 91 -13.84 5.40 -13.58
N ASN A 92 -15.07 5.87 -13.30
CA ASN A 92 -15.38 6.81 -12.22
C ASN A 92 -14.42 8.01 -12.12
N ASP A 93 -13.74 8.19 -10.98
CA ASP A 93 -12.80 9.30 -10.74
C ASP A 93 -11.71 9.41 -11.82
N THR A 94 -11.26 8.29 -12.40
CA THR A 94 -10.26 8.29 -13.48
C THR A 94 -10.75 9.00 -14.74
N ILE A 95 -12.04 8.84 -15.09
CA ILE A 95 -12.64 9.53 -16.23
C ILE A 95 -12.64 11.03 -15.97
N THR A 96 -13.03 11.45 -14.76
CA THR A 96 -13.04 12.88 -14.45
C THR A 96 -11.64 13.50 -14.47
N TYR A 97 -10.59 12.80 -14.04
CA TYR A 97 -9.22 13.29 -14.20
C TYR A 97 -8.85 13.48 -15.67
N LEU A 98 -9.27 12.57 -16.56
CA LEU A 98 -9.02 12.69 -18.00
C LEU A 98 -9.77 13.89 -18.61
N ASP A 99 -11.03 14.09 -18.22
CA ASP A 99 -11.84 15.21 -18.71
C ASP A 99 -11.25 16.56 -18.29
N ILE A 100 -10.77 16.66 -17.04
CA ILE A 100 -10.08 17.86 -16.54
C ILE A 100 -8.73 18.04 -17.26
N TYR A 101 -8.00 16.97 -17.55
CA TYR A 101 -6.74 17.08 -18.30
C TYR A 101 -6.97 17.58 -19.74
N ASP A 102 -8.02 17.08 -20.40
CA ASP A 102 -8.41 17.51 -21.74
C ASP A 102 -8.82 18.99 -21.79
N SER A 103 -9.43 19.51 -20.72
CA SER A 103 -9.78 20.93 -20.60
C SER A 103 -8.56 21.81 -20.30
N LEU A 104 -7.69 21.38 -19.37
CA LEU A 104 -6.48 22.12 -18.98
C LEU A 104 -5.49 22.32 -20.13
N ARG A 105 -5.48 21.41 -21.11
CA ARG A 105 -4.66 21.54 -22.32
C ARG A 105 -4.95 22.83 -23.11
N LYS A 106 -6.17 23.35 -23.01
CA LYS A 106 -6.60 24.55 -23.74
C LYS A 106 -6.28 25.85 -22.98
N GLU A 107 -5.87 25.74 -21.72
CA GLU A 107 -5.55 26.88 -20.87
C GLU A 107 -4.05 27.21 -20.93
N THR A 108 -3.72 28.49 -21.06
CA THR A 108 -2.34 29.00 -21.02
C THR A 108 -2.05 29.57 -19.62
N GLY A 109 -0.86 29.31 -19.07
CA GLY A 109 -0.40 29.89 -17.80
C GLY A 109 -0.65 29.04 -16.54
N LEU A 110 -0.35 29.63 -15.37
CA LEU A 110 -0.49 29.01 -14.03
C LEU A 110 -1.92 28.99 -13.49
N THR A 111 -2.87 29.64 -14.18
CA THR A 111 -4.27 29.61 -13.78
C THR A 111 -4.77 28.18 -13.87
N ILE A 112 -5.11 27.65 -12.71
CA ILE A 112 -5.90 26.44 -12.58
C ILE A 112 -7.32 27.00 -12.56
N SER A 113 -8.13 26.70 -13.57
CA SER A 113 -9.56 27.02 -13.54
C SER A 113 -10.21 26.48 -12.25
N ASP A 114 -11.46 26.84 -11.98
CA ASP A 114 -12.17 26.39 -10.78
C ASP A 114 -12.43 24.87 -10.85
N ILE A 115 -11.38 24.07 -10.60
CA ILE A 115 -11.39 22.62 -10.71
C ILE A 115 -12.06 22.10 -9.44
N LYS A 116 -13.13 21.32 -9.61
CA LYS A 116 -13.83 20.61 -8.52
C LYS A 116 -12.99 19.49 -7.86
N MET A 117 -11.71 19.42 -8.16
CA MET A 117 -10.73 18.42 -7.72
C MET A 117 -9.43 19.08 -7.29
N GLU A 118 -8.71 18.44 -6.39
CA GLU A 118 -7.45 18.93 -5.84
C GLU A 118 -6.37 19.08 -6.93
N PRO A 119 -5.61 20.19 -6.93
CA PRO A 119 -4.80 20.61 -8.07
C PRO A 119 -3.53 19.77 -8.28
N VAL A 120 -3.01 19.11 -7.25
CA VAL A 120 -1.66 18.50 -7.29
C VAL A 120 -1.53 17.39 -8.32
N SER A 121 -2.58 16.60 -8.56
CA SER A 121 -2.57 15.57 -9.61
C SER A 121 -2.40 16.14 -11.02
N PHE A 122 -2.58 17.45 -11.21
CA PHE A 122 -2.53 18.10 -12.51
C PHE A 122 -1.30 18.98 -12.71
N ILE A 123 -0.54 19.29 -11.66
CA ILE A 123 0.66 20.14 -11.73
C ILE A 123 1.68 19.52 -12.69
N LEU A 124 2.11 18.28 -12.41
CA LEU A 124 3.15 17.61 -13.19
C LEU A 124 2.72 17.34 -14.65
N PRO A 125 1.53 16.78 -14.94
CA PRO A 125 1.07 16.59 -16.31
C PRO A 125 0.90 17.89 -17.08
N LYS A 126 0.46 18.99 -16.45
CA LYS A 126 0.32 20.28 -17.14
C LYS A 126 1.67 20.75 -17.69
N TYR A 127 2.75 20.67 -16.91
CA TYR A 127 4.09 21.05 -17.36
C TYR A 127 4.72 20.07 -18.36
N LEU A 128 4.41 18.77 -18.25
CA LEU A 128 4.95 17.76 -19.15
C LEU A 128 4.09 17.55 -20.41
N SER A 129 2.88 18.09 -20.46
CA SER A 129 1.96 17.97 -21.61
C SER A 129 2.56 18.41 -22.95
N PRO A 130 3.44 19.44 -23.04
CA PRO A 130 4.09 19.79 -24.31
C PRO A 130 5.08 18.74 -24.80
N LEU A 131 5.70 17.96 -23.88
CA LEU A 131 6.69 16.95 -24.19
C LEU A 131 6.06 15.59 -24.53
N ILE A 132 4.90 15.31 -23.94
CA ILE A 132 4.30 13.97 -23.93
C ILE A 132 3.07 13.88 -24.84
N GLY A 133 2.59 15.03 -25.33
CA GLY A 133 1.48 15.13 -26.26
C GLY A 133 0.12 14.93 -25.61
N SER A 134 -0.90 14.71 -26.45
CA SER A 134 -2.31 14.75 -26.04
C SER A 134 -2.94 13.39 -25.74
N SER A 135 -2.14 12.34 -25.63
CA SER A 135 -2.68 11.00 -25.43
C SER A 135 -3.11 10.79 -23.98
N LYS A 136 -4.36 10.32 -23.81
CA LYS A 136 -4.91 9.89 -22.50
C LYS A 136 -4.04 8.81 -21.87
N LEU A 137 -3.54 7.87 -22.68
CA LEU A 137 -2.62 6.83 -22.21
C LEU A 137 -1.34 7.43 -21.65
N SER A 138 -0.78 8.45 -22.31
CA SER A 138 0.44 9.07 -21.82
C SER A 138 0.23 9.82 -20.50
N PHE A 139 -0.93 10.48 -20.32
CA PHE A 139 -1.31 11.05 -19.02
C PHE A 139 -1.33 9.95 -17.94
N LEU A 140 -2.08 8.86 -18.16
CA LEU A 140 -2.18 7.75 -17.20
C LEU A 140 -0.81 7.11 -16.92
N PHE A 141 0.04 7.01 -17.94
CA PHE A 141 1.40 6.50 -17.80
C PHE A 141 2.27 7.38 -16.91
N ILE A 142 2.26 8.71 -17.08
CA ILE A 142 3.02 9.64 -16.20
C ILE A 142 2.55 9.54 -14.76
N GLN A 143 1.23 9.49 -14.55
CA GLN A 143 0.64 9.41 -13.21
C GLN A 143 1.05 8.11 -12.52
N SER A 144 0.88 7.00 -13.23
CA SER A 144 1.30 5.68 -12.77
C SER A 144 2.80 5.64 -12.50
N LEU A 145 3.62 6.21 -13.39
CA LEU A 145 5.08 6.24 -13.25
C LEU A 145 5.49 7.02 -11.99
N THR A 146 4.86 8.17 -11.75
CA THR A 146 5.15 9.04 -10.60
C THR A 146 4.85 8.32 -9.28
N MET A 147 3.66 7.71 -9.16
CA MET A 147 3.26 6.97 -7.97
C MET A 147 4.13 5.74 -7.73
N ASN A 148 4.34 4.91 -8.76
CA ASN A 148 5.12 3.68 -8.62
C ASN A 148 6.62 3.97 -8.39
N THR A 149 7.15 5.08 -8.94
CA THR A 149 8.51 5.53 -8.63
C THR A 149 8.62 5.89 -7.15
N ALA A 150 7.69 6.67 -6.61
CA ALA A 150 7.68 7.03 -5.19
C ALA A 150 7.63 5.77 -4.29
N PHE A 151 6.70 4.84 -4.56
CA PHE A 151 6.54 3.63 -3.76
C PHE A 151 7.62 2.57 -3.98
N THR A 152 8.46 2.70 -5.00
CA THR A 152 9.66 1.87 -5.20
C THR A 152 10.88 2.49 -4.52
N VAL A 153 11.04 3.81 -4.62
CA VAL A 153 12.18 4.54 -4.05
C VAL A 153 12.07 4.63 -2.53
N PHE A 154 10.89 4.86 -1.95
CA PHE A 154 10.77 4.99 -0.49
C PHE A 154 11.21 3.73 0.27
N PRO A 155 10.82 2.49 -0.11
CA PRO A 155 11.36 1.30 0.53
C PRO A 155 12.87 1.16 0.34
N MET A 156 13.41 1.52 -0.83
CA MET A 156 14.86 1.47 -1.08
C MET A 156 15.63 2.44 -0.19
N LEU A 157 15.07 3.63 0.04
CA LEU A 157 15.63 4.63 0.95
C LEU A 157 15.43 4.18 2.40
N PHE A 158 14.20 4.10 2.87
CA PHE A 158 13.92 3.94 4.30
C PHE A 158 14.11 2.52 4.84
N MET A 159 14.13 1.50 3.97
CA MET A 159 14.23 0.08 4.34
C MET A 159 15.09 -0.75 3.37
N PRO A 160 16.37 -0.40 3.17
CA PRO A 160 17.21 -1.01 2.14
C PRO A 160 17.40 -2.52 2.33
N ALA A 161 17.25 -3.05 3.54
CA ALA A 161 17.32 -4.49 3.82
C ALA A 161 16.08 -5.28 3.35
N PHE A 162 14.92 -4.65 3.27
CA PHE A 162 13.64 -5.34 3.00
C PHE A 162 12.85 -4.73 1.83
N TYR A 163 13.44 -3.78 1.09
CA TYR A 163 12.74 -3.09 0.00
C TYR A 163 12.09 -4.03 -1.03
N PRO A 164 12.71 -5.15 -1.48
CA PRO A 164 12.06 -6.03 -2.45
C PRO A 164 10.81 -6.68 -1.88
N LEU A 165 10.83 -7.02 -0.58
CA LEU A 165 9.70 -7.64 0.11
C LEU A 165 8.54 -6.66 0.26
N ILE A 166 8.81 -5.40 0.55
CA ILE A 166 7.79 -4.35 0.67
C ILE A 166 7.12 -4.11 -0.68
N ILE A 167 7.92 -3.99 -1.75
CA ILE A 167 7.42 -3.83 -3.11
C ILE A 167 6.61 -5.08 -3.49
N LEU A 168 7.10 -6.28 -3.19
CA LEU A 168 6.38 -7.53 -3.47
C LEU A 168 5.01 -7.56 -2.80
N ILE A 169 4.93 -7.19 -1.52
CA ILE A 169 3.67 -7.15 -0.77
C ILE A 169 2.71 -6.13 -1.39
N ASN A 170 3.19 -4.95 -1.79
CA ASN A 170 2.37 -3.94 -2.46
C ASN A 170 1.83 -4.49 -3.80
N VAL A 171 2.71 -4.96 -4.68
CA VAL A 171 2.37 -5.40 -6.05
C VAL A 171 1.49 -6.65 -6.08
N THR A 172 1.56 -7.49 -5.06
CA THR A 172 0.67 -8.66 -4.91
C THR A 172 -0.65 -8.32 -4.22
N THR A 173 -0.95 -7.02 -4.05
CA THR A 173 -2.23 -6.55 -3.52
C THR A 173 -3.07 -5.95 -4.64
N GLN A 174 -4.32 -6.40 -4.77
CA GLN A 174 -5.24 -5.92 -5.80
C GLN A 174 -5.44 -4.40 -5.75
N GLY A 175 -5.54 -3.83 -4.55
CA GLY A 175 -5.65 -2.39 -4.35
C GLY A 175 -4.54 -1.57 -5.00
N TYR A 176 -3.34 -2.13 -5.09
CA TYR A 176 -2.20 -1.46 -5.70
C TYR A 176 -2.43 -1.12 -7.18
N TYR A 177 -3.33 -1.82 -7.85
CA TYR A 177 -3.66 -1.59 -9.25
C TYR A 177 -4.75 -0.53 -9.46
N PHE A 178 -5.45 -0.13 -8.39
CA PHE A 178 -6.45 0.95 -8.39
C PHE A 178 -5.85 2.33 -8.07
N GLN A 179 -4.53 2.47 -8.17
CA GLN A 179 -3.84 3.72 -7.87
C GLN A 179 -4.37 4.93 -8.66
N LEU A 180 -4.67 4.74 -9.95
CA LEU A 180 -5.19 5.82 -10.80
C LEU A 180 -6.63 6.19 -10.46
N PHE A 181 -7.42 5.24 -9.99
CA PHE A 181 -8.77 5.49 -9.48
C PHE A 181 -8.70 6.32 -8.18
N TRP A 182 -7.81 5.97 -7.25
CA TRP A 182 -7.59 6.69 -6.00
C TRP A 182 -6.44 7.71 -6.08
N MET A 183 -6.23 8.33 -7.25
CA MET A 183 -5.06 9.17 -7.55
C MET A 183 -4.80 10.23 -6.48
N ARG A 184 -5.81 10.99 -6.05
CA ARG A 184 -5.66 12.03 -5.02
C ARG A 184 -5.23 11.47 -3.66
N GLN A 185 -5.80 10.34 -3.24
CA GLN A 185 -5.41 9.68 -2.00
C GLN A 185 -3.98 9.16 -2.10
N ILE A 186 -3.63 8.52 -3.20
CA ILE A 186 -2.29 7.97 -3.44
C ILE A 186 -1.22 9.06 -3.48
N TYR A 187 -1.48 10.18 -4.15
CA TYR A 187 -0.59 11.35 -4.16
C TYR A 187 -0.36 11.90 -2.76
N SER A 188 -1.39 11.94 -1.92
CA SER A 188 -1.22 12.41 -0.54
C SER A 188 -0.22 11.57 0.25
N TRP A 189 -0.19 10.27 -0.03
CA TRP A 189 0.70 9.34 0.62
C TRP A 189 2.14 9.38 0.13
N ILE A 190 2.38 9.96 -1.05
CA ILE A 190 3.73 10.35 -1.48
C ILE A 190 4.35 11.33 -0.47
N PHE A 191 3.54 12.15 0.20
CA PHE A 191 4.02 13.08 1.24
C PHE A 191 3.92 12.52 2.67
N ILE A 192 2.88 11.74 2.98
CA ILE A 192 2.69 11.17 4.32
C ILE A 192 3.79 10.14 4.68
N ILE A 193 4.23 9.30 3.74
CA ILE A 193 5.26 8.29 4.02
C ILE A 193 6.57 8.96 4.47
N PRO A 194 7.17 9.92 3.73
CA PRO A 194 8.30 10.69 4.22
C PRO A 194 8.04 11.37 5.57
N ALA A 195 6.85 11.94 5.80
CA ALA A 195 6.51 12.58 7.07
C ALA A 195 6.64 11.64 8.29
N ILE A 196 6.34 10.35 8.10
CA ILE A 196 6.50 9.33 9.15
C ILE A 196 7.99 9.12 9.50
N TYR A 197 8.88 9.16 8.50
CA TYR A 197 10.32 8.91 8.65
C TYR A 197 11.16 10.12 9.08
N VAL A 198 10.62 11.35 8.96
CA VAL A 198 11.38 12.57 9.31
C VAL A 198 11.34 12.85 10.80
N ASP A 199 12.49 12.95 11.45
CA ASP A 199 12.55 13.21 12.90
C ASP A 199 12.00 14.58 13.31
N ASN A 200 12.23 15.61 12.48
CA ASN A 200 11.76 16.96 12.75
C ASN A 200 10.23 17.07 12.53
N PHE A 201 9.50 17.37 13.60
CA PHE A 201 8.04 17.49 13.56
C PHE A 201 7.55 18.58 12.62
N VAL A 202 8.22 19.73 12.58
CA VAL A 202 7.82 20.84 11.72
C VAL A 202 7.92 20.41 10.26
N ILE A 203 9.01 19.74 9.89
CA ILE A 203 9.18 19.20 8.53
C ILE A 203 8.12 18.12 8.24
N ALA A 204 7.82 17.24 9.20
CA ALA A 204 6.74 16.26 9.05
C ALA A 204 5.37 16.93 8.84
N CYS A 205 5.06 17.99 9.59
CA CYS A 205 3.84 18.78 9.40
C CYS A 205 3.81 19.49 8.05
N ILE A 206 4.93 20.00 7.56
CA ILE A 206 5.02 20.59 6.21
C ILE A 206 4.68 19.53 5.16
N PHE A 207 5.23 18.31 5.27
CA PHE A 207 4.88 17.22 4.36
C PHE A 207 3.38 16.89 4.40
N ILE A 208 2.78 16.78 5.59
CA ILE A 208 1.33 16.53 5.71
C ILE A 208 0.51 17.70 5.15
N TYR A 209 0.98 18.93 5.33
CA TYR A 209 0.35 20.13 4.80
C TYR A 209 0.41 20.16 3.27
N VAL A 210 1.53 19.76 2.65
CA VAL A 210 1.58 19.53 1.20
C VAL A 210 0.62 18.42 0.78
N GLY A 211 0.54 17.33 1.57
CA GLY A 211 -0.45 16.26 1.40
C GLY A 211 -1.90 16.76 1.43
N TYR A 212 -2.23 17.73 2.28
CA TYR A 212 -3.57 18.34 2.34
C TYR A 212 -3.98 18.98 1.01
N TRP A 213 -3.04 19.59 0.27
CA TRP A 213 -3.31 20.14 -1.06
C TRP A 213 -3.56 19.07 -2.12
N THR A 214 -3.22 17.81 -1.86
CA THR A 214 -3.56 16.67 -2.74
C THR A 214 -4.90 16.02 -2.36
N HIS A 215 -5.20 15.93 -1.06
CA HIS A 215 -6.42 15.34 -0.54
C HIS A 215 -6.68 15.89 0.86
N LYS A 216 -7.84 16.54 1.05
CA LYS A 216 -8.12 17.28 2.30
C LYS A 216 -8.09 16.40 3.56
N SER A 217 -8.42 15.10 3.43
CA SER A 217 -8.41 14.20 4.59
C SER A 217 -7.01 13.93 5.16
N SER A 218 -5.94 14.31 4.46
CA SER A 218 -4.56 14.00 4.88
C SER A 218 -4.16 14.66 6.20
N LEU A 219 -4.85 15.71 6.62
CA LEU A 219 -4.66 16.30 7.95
C LEU A 219 -4.91 15.31 9.09
N ILE A 220 -5.72 14.27 8.89
CA ILE A 220 -5.97 13.25 9.92
C ILE A 220 -4.67 12.52 10.31
N TYR A 221 -3.69 12.43 9.41
CA TYR A 221 -2.43 11.75 9.67
C TYR A 221 -1.50 12.54 10.61
N ILE A 222 -1.83 13.79 10.95
CA ILE A 222 -1.20 14.51 12.06
C ILE A 222 -1.38 13.72 13.36
N PHE A 223 -2.58 13.16 13.60
CA PHE A 223 -2.86 12.31 14.75
C PHE A 223 -2.04 11.01 14.73
N GLY A 224 -1.69 10.50 13.55
CA GLY A 224 -0.77 9.37 13.39
C GLY A 224 0.66 9.72 13.79
N ILE A 225 1.14 10.93 13.50
CA ILE A 225 2.54 11.31 13.73
C ILE A 225 2.80 11.86 15.15
N LEU A 226 1.80 12.52 15.75
CA LEU A 226 1.89 13.22 17.03
C LEU A 226 2.34 12.34 18.23
N PRO A 227 1.87 11.09 18.40
CA PRO A 227 2.33 10.23 19.49
C PRO A 227 3.84 9.92 19.46
N GLY A 228 4.47 9.97 18.27
CA GLY A 228 5.92 9.80 18.12
C GLY A 228 6.73 10.90 18.82
N LEU A 229 6.19 12.12 18.95
CA LEU A 229 6.82 13.21 19.68
C LEU A 229 6.81 12.97 21.18
N PHE A 230 5.68 12.50 21.68
CA PHE A 230 5.45 12.26 23.10
C PHE A 230 5.75 10.81 23.48
N LYS A 231 6.72 10.16 22.80
CA LYS A 231 7.07 8.74 22.95
C LYS A 231 7.01 8.26 24.41
N TYR A 232 7.69 8.95 25.33
CA TYR A 232 7.73 8.53 26.74
C TYR A 232 6.39 8.66 27.46
N LYS A 233 5.64 9.74 27.22
CA LYS A 233 4.29 9.92 27.78
C LYS A 233 3.30 8.91 27.20
N PHE A 234 3.40 8.64 25.89
CA PHE A 234 2.58 7.64 25.21
C PHE A 234 2.86 6.22 25.71
N ILE A 235 4.13 5.83 25.85
CA ILE A 235 4.52 4.54 26.44
C ILE A 235 4.01 4.43 27.89
N ASN A 236 4.10 5.51 28.67
CA ASN A 236 3.59 5.54 30.04
C ASN A 236 2.06 5.44 30.10
N ALA A 237 1.33 6.08 29.19
CA ALA A 237 -0.12 5.95 29.06
C ALA A 237 -0.55 4.54 28.66
N LEU A 238 0.30 3.80 27.93
CA LEU A 238 0.08 2.39 27.57
C LEU A 238 0.53 1.40 28.65
N ASN A 239 1.26 1.83 29.69
CA ASN A 239 1.69 0.93 30.78
C ASN A 239 0.54 0.24 31.54
N PRO A 240 -0.63 0.87 31.81
CA PRO A 240 -1.77 0.20 32.42
C PRO A 240 -2.33 -0.96 31.58
N LEU A 241 -2.23 -0.88 30.25
CA LEU A 241 -2.59 -1.96 29.33
C LEU A 241 -1.61 -3.16 29.37
N LYS A 242 -0.57 -3.13 30.22
CA LYS A 242 0.26 -4.31 30.49
C LYS A 242 -0.46 -5.39 31.29
N PHE A 243 -1.41 -5.02 32.15
CA PHE A 243 -2.20 -6.02 32.88
C PHE A 243 -3.01 -6.88 31.92
N VAL A 244 -3.54 -6.20 30.89
CA VAL A 244 -4.16 -6.75 29.70
C VAL A 244 -3.13 -7.68 29.04
N TYR A 245 -1.92 -7.21 28.63
CA TYR A 245 -0.86 -8.02 27.95
C TYR A 245 -0.58 -9.41 28.55
N LYS A 246 -0.63 -9.58 29.88
CA LYS A 246 -0.41 -10.88 30.55
C LYS A 246 -1.48 -11.93 30.17
N TYR A 247 -2.71 -11.50 29.89
CA TYR A 247 -3.78 -12.35 29.36
C TYR A 247 -3.69 -12.55 27.82
N PHE A 248 -3.04 -11.63 27.08
CA PHE A 248 -2.85 -11.72 25.61
C PHE A 248 -1.70 -12.62 25.17
N ASN A 249 -0.91 -13.14 26.11
CA ASN A 249 0.13 -14.12 25.77
C ASN A 249 -0.46 -15.49 25.39
N ASN A 250 -1.77 -15.69 25.56
CA ASN A 250 -2.49 -16.89 25.11
C ASN A 250 -3.12 -16.66 23.72
N ARG A 251 -3.09 -17.67 22.84
CA ARG A 251 -3.57 -17.58 21.44
C ARG A 251 -5.02 -17.10 21.33
N PHE A 252 -5.85 -17.43 22.33
CA PHE A 252 -7.23 -16.99 22.45
C PHE A 252 -7.38 -15.50 22.83
N GLY A 253 -6.45 -14.95 23.63
CA GLY A 253 -6.47 -13.55 24.03
C GLY A 253 -6.30 -12.59 22.85
N VAL A 254 -5.48 -12.96 21.87
CA VAL A 254 -5.30 -12.19 20.63
C VAL A 254 -6.60 -12.08 19.81
N ILE A 255 -7.35 -13.18 19.70
CA ILE A 255 -8.64 -13.19 18.98
C ILE A 255 -9.68 -12.36 19.75
N ILE A 256 -9.72 -12.49 21.08
CA ILE A 256 -10.61 -11.70 21.95
C ILE A 256 -10.24 -10.22 21.92
N SER A 257 -8.95 -9.84 21.91
CA SER A 257 -8.54 -8.43 21.75
C SER A 257 -8.92 -7.89 20.40
N PHE A 258 -8.76 -8.67 19.32
CA PHE A 258 -9.24 -8.24 18.03
C PHE A 258 -10.75 -8.01 18.06
N GLY A 259 -11.52 -8.93 18.67
CA GLY A 259 -12.96 -8.77 18.94
C GLY A 259 -13.32 -7.54 19.79
N VAL A 260 -12.52 -7.23 20.81
CA VAL A 260 -12.73 -6.06 21.68
C VAL A 260 -12.32 -4.77 20.98
N ILE A 261 -11.21 -4.76 20.24
CA ILE A 261 -10.79 -3.63 19.39
C ILE A 261 -11.84 -3.39 18.30
N LEU A 262 -12.39 -4.45 17.71
CA LEU A 262 -13.51 -4.41 16.78
C LEU A 262 -14.72 -3.70 17.41
N LEU A 263 -15.19 -4.18 18.57
CA LEU A 263 -16.33 -3.59 19.29
C LEU A 263 -16.07 -2.16 19.76
N PHE A 264 -14.88 -1.85 20.26
CA PHE A 264 -14.53 -0.48 20.66
C PHE A 264 -14.37 0.45 19.46
N SER A 265 -13.83 -0.04 18.33
CA SER A 265 -13.65 0.78 17.13
C SER A 265 -14.98 1.21 16.52
N SER A 266 -16.01 0.35 16.55
CA SER A 266 -17.36 0.73 16.10
C SER A 266 -18.00 1.73 17.04
N VAL A 267 -17.88 1.55 18.37
CA VAL A 267 -18.38 2.51 19.36
C VAL A 267 -17.68 3.86 19.25
N ILE A 268 -16.35 3.89 19.14
CA ILE A 268 -15.57 5.13 18.98
C ILE A 268 -15.97 5.82 17.67
N MET A 269 -16.11 5.07 16.57
CA MET A 269 -16.54 5.67 15.31
C MET A 269 -17.96 6.23 15.41
N LYS A 270 -18.89 5.52 16.07
CA LYS A 270 -20.24 6.05 16.33
C LYS A 270 -20.17 7.37 17.11
N SER A 271 -19.42 7.41 18.21
CA SER A 271 -19.27 8.64 18.99
C SER A 271 -18.59 9.76 18.21
N LEU A 272 -17.65 9.43 17.32
CA LEU A 272 -16.97 10.41 16.46
C LEU A 272 -17.91 10.91 15.36
N LEU A 273 -18.75 10.04 14.78
CA LEU A 273 -19.80 10.41 13.85
C LEU A 273 -20.85 11.28 14.54
N ASP A 274 -21.36 10.88 15.72
CA ASP A 274 -22.32 11.65 16.51
C ASP A 274 -21.74 13.04 16.89
N PHE A 275 -20.47 13.08 17.27
CA PHE A 275 -19.75 14.33 17.51
C PHE A 275 -19.62 15.17 16.22
N THR A 276 -19.28 14.56 15.09
CA THR A 276 -19.16 15.27 13.82
C THR A 276 -20.52 15.76 13.32
N VAL A 277 -21.58 14.98 13.51
CA VAL A 277 -22.97 15.33 13.16
C VAL A 277 -23.45 16.50 14.02
N SER A 278 -23.26 16.41 15.33
CA SER A 278 -23.58 17.52 16.25
C SER A 278 -22.78 18.79 15.95
N VAL A 279 -21.51 18.68 15.57
CA VAL A 279 -20.71 19.82 15.09
C VAL A 279 -21.19 20.31 13.71
N SER A 280 -21.59 19.41 12.80
CA SER A 280 -22.08 19.73 11.45
C SER A 280 -23.47 20.35 11.41
N SER A 281 -24.25 20.24 12.50
CA SER A 281 -25.50 21.01 12.65
C SER A 281 -25.27 22.53 12.64
N PHE A 282 -24.02 22.99 12.75
CA PHE A 282 -23.62 24.38 12.55
C PHE A 282 -23.23 24.74 11.09
N ASP A 283 -23.02 23.76 10.20
CA ASP A 283 -22.64 23.99 8.80
C ASP A 283 -23.25 22.93 7.86
N GLY A 284 -24.32 23.30 7.16
CA GLY A 284 -25.09 22.42 6.28
C GLY A 284 -24.28 21.75 5.15
N SER A 285 -23.12 22.29 4.81
CA SER A 285 -22.23 21.71 3.78
C SER A 285 -21.51 20.43 4.24
N VAL A 286 -21.36 20.25 5.56
CA VAL A 286 -20.72 19.07 6.17
C VAL A 286 -21.73 17.94 6.31
N SER A 287 -22.96 18.23 6.76
CA SER A 287 -24.06 17.25 6.85
C SER A 287 -24.35 16.61 5.48
N GLN A 288 -24.45 17.42 4.43
CA GLN A 288 -24.71 16.92 3.07
C GLN A 288 -23.59 16.01 2.55
N LYS A 289 -22.32 16.25 2.93
CA LYS A 289 -21.20 15.37 2.60
C LYS A 289 -21.22 14.09 3.42
N ILE A 290 -21.57 14.15 4.70
CA ILE A 290 -21.74 12.96 5.54
C ILE A 290 -22.85 12.07 5.00
N ASP A 291 -23.97 12.64 4.54
CA ASP A 291 -25.06 11.88 3.91
C ASP A 291 -24.67 11.32 2.53
N THR A 292 -23.92 12.09 1.74
CA THR A 292 -23.44 11.66 0.41
C THR A 292 -22.35 10.57 0.50
N TYR A 293 -21.54 10.57 1.56
CA TYR A 293 -20.44 9.62 1.77
C TYR A 293 -20.73 8.54 2.82
N GLY A 294 -21.83 8.65 3.56
CA GLY A 294 -22.26 7.75 4.61
C GLY A 294 -23.06 6.55 4.10
N GLY A 295 -23.22 6.43 2.77
CA GLY A 295 -23.58 5.18 2.12
C GLY A 295 -24.75 4.44 2.76
N GLY A 296 -25.85 5.16 3.04
CA GLY A 296 -27.16 4.56 3.32
C GLY A 296 -27.82 3.99 2.05
N GLY A 297 -27.01 3.57 1.07
CA GLY A 297 -27.48 2.86 -0.10
C GLY A 297 -27.64 1.40 0.26
N ASP A 298 -28.88 0.90 0.18
CA ASP A 298 -29.23 -0.51 0.10
C ASP A 298 -28.58 -1.17 -1.12
N ASP A 299 -27.25 -1.31 -1.11
CA ASP A 299 -26.60 -2.33 -1.91
C ASP A 299 -26.98 -3.64 -1.23
N GLY A 300 -28.08 -4.27 -1.67
CA GLY A 300 -28.67 -5.53 -1.16
C GLY A 300 -27.74 -6.74 -1.05
N SER A 301 -26.43 -6.55 -1.21
CA SER A 301 -25.37 -7.40 -0.71
C SER A 301 -25.47 -7.60 0.80
N SER A 302 -25.57 -8.87 1.21
CA SER A 302 -25.54 -9.21 2.62
C SER A 302 -24.20 -8.79 3.24
N PHE A 303 -24.18 -8.50 4.55
CA PHE A 303 -22.93 -8.27 5.30
C PHE A 303 -21.90 -9.40 5.09
N GLY A 304 -22.38 -10.62 4.86
CA GLY A 304 -21.55 -11.78 4.51
C GLY A 304 -20.81 -11.62 3.17
N ASP A 305 -21.46 -11.06 2.16
CA ASP A 305 -20.85 -10.82 0.84
C ASP A 305 -19.82 -9.68 0.90
N LYS A 306 -20.10 -8.63 1.68
CA LYS A 306 -19.14 -7.54 1.94
C LYS A 306 -17.89 -8.06 2.65
N ILE A 307 -18.03 -8.98 3.61
CA ILE A 307 -16.88 -9.60 4.30
C ILE A 307 -16.09 -10.51 3.35
N LYS A 308 -16.76 -11.32 2.52
CA LYS A 308 -16.12 -12.27 1.61
C LYS A 308 -15.09 -11.60 0.68
N ASN A 309 -15.41 -10.41 0.18
CA ASN A 309 -14.51 -9.62 -0.69
C ASN A 309 -13.42 -8.86 0.09
N GLN A 310 -13.52 -8.81 1.42
CA GLN A 310 -12.62 -8.07 2.32
C GLN A 310 -11.77 -8.98 3.22
N VAL A 311 -11.83 -10.30 3.00
CA VAL A 311 -11.10 -11.30 3.79
C VAL A 311 -9.60 -11.01 3.83
N ARG A 312 -8.99 -10.59 2.71
CA ARG A 312 -7.55 -10.35 2.66
C ARG A 312 -7.10 -9.13 3.49
N PRO A 313 -7.67 -7.92 3.33
CA PRO A 313 -7.37 -6.79 4.21
C PRO A 313 -7.55 -7.11 5.69
N ILE A 314 -8.60 -7.88 6.04
CA ILE A 314 -8.82 -8.33 7.42
C ILE A 314 -7.67 -9.20 7.90
N PHE A 315 -7.20 -10.17 7.11
CA PHE A 315 -6.03 -10.98 7.46
C PHE A 315 -4.76 -10.14 7.65
N ASP A 316 -4.55 -9.12 6.84
CA ASP A 316 -3.38 -8.24 6.98
C ASP A 316 -3.43 -7.42 8.26
N TYR A 317 -4.60 -6.86 8.58
CA TYR A 317 -4.84 -6.18 9.84
C TYR A 317 -4.63 -7.10 11.03
N ILE A 318 -5.12 -8.35 10.98
CA ILE A 318 -4.93 -9.34 12.03
C ILE A 318 -3.44 -9.65 12.21
N ILE A 319 -2.72 -9.93 11.12
CA ILE A 319 -1.31 -10.33 11.17
C ILE A 319 -0.48 -9.17 11.75
N ILE A 320 -0.62 -7.96 11.22
CA ILE A 320 0.12 -6.80 11.74
C ILE A 320 -0.26 -6.53 13.20
N SER A 321 -1.54 -6.67 13.57
CA SER A 321 -1.99 -6.52 14.96
C SER A 321 -1.38 -7.56 15.90
N ILE A 322 -1.25 -8.83 15.49
CA ILE A 322 -0.55 -9.87 16.26
C ILE A 322 0.89 -9.44 16.55
N PHE A 323 1.58 -8.91 15.54
CA PHE A 323 2.95 -8.43 15.70
C PHE A 323 3.02 -7.13 16.53
N ILE A 324 2.03 -6.25 16.49
CA ILE A 324 1.98 -5.09 17.40
C ILE A 324 1.77 -5.56 18.84
N LEU A 325 0.77 -6.42 19.08
CA LEU A 325 0.40 -6.87 20.42
C LEU A 325 1.52 -7.63 21.10
N LYS A 326 2.28 -8.44 20.36
CA LYS A 326 3.44 -9.12 20.92
C LYS A 326 4.59 -8.13 21.24
N SER A 327 4.63 -6.92 20.66
CA SER A 327 5.80 -6.00 20.64
C SER A 327 6.12 -5.39 21.99
N ASP A 328 7.42 -5.31 22.31
CA ASP A 328 7.88 -4.59 23.51
C ASP A 328 7.90 -3.09 23.22
N ILE A 329 6.74 -2.46 23.44
CA ILE A 329 6.47 -1.04 23.16
C ILE A 329 7.53 -0.10 23.79
N ARG A 330 8.22 -0.52 24.86
CA ARG A 330 9.25 0.30 25.53
C ARG A 330 10.52 0.50 24.72
N LYS A 331 10.86 -0.45 23.84
CA LYS A 331 12.08 -0.42 23.02
C LYS A 331 11.86 0.16 21.63
N ILE A 332 10.61 0.45 21.27
CA ILE A 332 10.24 0.91 19.93
C ILE A 332 10.75 2.34 19.68
N ASN A 333 11.36 2.58 18.51
CA ASN A 333 11.80 3.91 18.09
C ASN A 333 10.62 4.83 17.72
N ARG A 334 10.87 6.13 17.50
CA ARG A 334 9.78 7.10 17.20
C ARG A 334 9.06 6.79 15.89
N ILE A 335 9.81 6.43 14.84
CA ILE A 335 9.29 6.10 13.51
C ILE A 335 8.30 4.92 13.60
N HIS A 336 8.64 3.91 14.37
CA HIS A 336 7.82 2.71 14.53
C HIS A 336 6.57 2.99 15.40
N ILE A 337 6.65 3.89 16.39
CA ILE A 337 5.43 4.39 17.08
C ILE A 337 4.50 5.06 16.07
N ARG A 338 5.02 5.94 15.20
CA ARG A 338 4.23 6.63 14.18
C ARG A 338 3.57 5.67 13.19
N TRP A 339 4.27 4.60 12.79
CA TRP A 339 3.68 3.54 11.97
C TRP A 339 2.56 2.80 12.70
N ILE A 340 2.76 2.43 13.98
CA ILE A 340 1.73 1.77 14.79
C ILE A 340 0.48 2.64 14.95
N THR A 341 0.64 3.92 15.24
CA THR A 341 -0.48 4.84 15.45
C THR A 341 -1.21 5.15 14.14
N THR A 342 -0.47 5.30 13.04
CA THR A 342 -1.06 5.43 11.69
C THR A 342 -1.82 4.16 11.29
N PHE A 343 -1.29 2.97 11.62
CA PHE A 343 -1.97 1.70 11.40
C PHE A 343 -3.29 1.62 12.17
N PHE A 344 -3.31 1.94 13.46
CA PHE A 344 -4.55 1.94 14.25
C PHE A 344 -5.56 2.99 13.79
N LEU A 345 -5.09 4.15 13.35
CA LEU A 345 -5.94 5.19 12.76
C LEU A 345 -6.66 4.66 11.51
N LEU A 346 -5.92 3.99 10.61
CA LEU A 346 -6.49 3.37 9.41
C LEU A 346 -7.41 2.20 9.73
N LEU A 347 -7.06 1.37 10.72
CA LEU A 347 -7.91 0.28 11.21
C LEU A 347 -9.26 0.82 11.70
N LEU A 348 -9.24 1.91 12.48
CA LEU A 348 -10.45 2.55 13.00
C LEU A 348 -11.33 3.11 11.88
N LEU A 349 -10.71 3.78 10.89
CA LEU A 349 -11.43 4.28 9.72
C LEU A 349 -12.01 3.13 8.88
N TYR A 350 -11.30 2.01 8.78
CA TYR A 350 -11.72 0.83 8.03
C TYR A 350 -12.95 0.17 8.65
N PHE A 351 -12.99 0.05 9.98
CA PHE A 351 -14.20 -0.43 10.64
C PHE A 351 -15.35 0.56 10.57
N GLY A 352 -15.07 1.85 10.69
CA GLY A 352 -16.10 2.86 10.45
C GLY A 352 -16.73 2.72 9.07
N SER A 353 -15.92 2.42 8.05
CA SER A 353 -16.38 2.14 6.70
C SER A 353 -17.24 0.89 6.60
N LEU A 354 -16.80 -0.22 7.18
CA LEU A 354 -17.55 -1.48 7.16
C LEU A 354 -18.87 -1.43 7.94
N THR A 355 -18.91 -0.72 9.08
CA THR A 355 -20.06 -0.70 9.99
C THR A 355 -21.08 0.38 9.65
N TYR A 356 -20.61 1.56 9.22
CA TYR A 356 -21.45 2.75 9.03
C TYR A 356 -21.49 3.24 7.59
N GLY A 357 -20.99 2.46 6.63
CA GLY A 357 -20.96 2.88 5.22
C GLY A 357 -20.01 4.06 4.95
N PHE A 358 -19.14 4.41 5.91
CA PHE A 358 -18.20 5.52 5.80
C PHE A 358 -17.27 5.32 4.59
N ASN A 359 -16.81 6.42 3.98
CA ASN A 359 -16.09 6.39 2.72
C ASN A 359 -14.80 5.52 2.74
N LEU A 360 -14.85 4.35 2.07
CA LEU A 360 -13.72 3.43 1.87
C LEU A 360 -12.47 4.13 1.28
N ARG A 361 -12.63 5.30 0.65
CA ARG A 361 -11.53 6.08 0.06
C ARG A 361 -10.50 6.51 1.09
N ILE A 362 -10.85 6.72 2.36
CA ILE A 362 -9.88 7.10 3.40
C ILE A 362 -9.03 5.89 3.83
N THR A 363 -9.56 4.67 3.67
CA THR A 363 -8.89 3.40 4.02
C THR A 363 -8.22 2.73 2.84
N SER A 364 -8.43 3.27 1.63
CA SER A 364 -7.87 2.81 0.36
C SER A 364 -6.37 2.57 0.42
N ILE A 365 -5.65 3.31 1.26
CA ILE A 365 -4.19 3.20 1.33
C ILE A 365 -3.69 1.88 1.92
N PHE A 366 -4.35 1.36 2.98
CA PHE A 366 -3.97 0.05 3.53
C PHE A 366 -4.28 -1.04 2.51
N PHE A 367 -5.33 -0.84 1.72
CA PHE A 367 -5.69 -1.70 0.60
C PHE A 367 -4.70 -1.57 -0.58
N CYS A 368 -4.11 -0.40 -0.82
CA CYS A 368 -3.19 -0.18 -1.94
C CYS A 368 -1.75 -0.53 -1.63
N ILE A 369 -1.21 -0.06 -0.50
CA ILE A 369 0.22 -0.16 -0.17
C ILE A 369 0.47 -0.80 1.21
N PRO A 370 -0.09 -1.99 1.49
CA PRO A 370 0.04 -2.64 2.80
C PRO A 370 1.49 -2.96 3.17
N GLY A 371 2.40 -3.11 2.21
CA GLY A 371 3.80 -3.47 2.41
C GLY A 371 4.55 -2.50 3.31
N PHE A 372 4.20 -1.20 3.30
CA PHE A 372 4.80 -0.25 4.22
C PHE A 372 4.44 -0.53 5.68
N PHE A 373 3.26 -1.08 5.97
CA PHE A 373 2.86 -1.42 7.34
C PHE A 373 3.52 -2.71 7.85
N TYR A 374 4.01 -3.56 6.94
CA TYR A 374 4.88 -4.68 7.32
C TYR A 374 6.24 -4.22 7.87
N MET A 375 6.58 -2.92 7.81
CA MET A 375 7.63 -2.32 8.66
C MET A 375 7.55 -2.76 10.11
N ILE A 376 6.33 -2.72 10.64
CA ILE A 376 6.07 -2.95 12.06
C ILE A 376 6.51 -4.38 12.43
N THR A 377 6.38 -5.32 11.49
CA THR A 377 6.79 -6.71 11.70
C THR A 377 8.28 -6.91 11.42
N LEU A 378 8.80 -6.31 10.34
CA LEU A 378 10.17 -6.48 9.84
C LEU A 378 11.24 -5.76 10.67
N SER A 379 10.90 -4.66 11.35
CA SER A 379 11.87 -3.85 12.09
C SER A 379 11.92 -4.18 13.60
N SER A 380 11.31 -5.30 14.04
CA SER A 380 11.21 -5.62 15.46
C SER A 380 12.40 -6.47 15.95
N GLU A 381 13.44 -5.82 16.48
CA GLU A 381 14.71 -6.43 16.93
C GLU A 381 14.57 -7.64 17.87
N LYS A 382 13.52 -7.67 18.70
CA LYS A 382 13.30 -8.74 19.69
C LYS A 382 12.70 -10.03 19.11
N ARG A 383 12.34 -10.07 17.82
CA ARG A 383 11.42 -11.10 17.27
C ARG A 383 11.98 -12.00 16.20
N ASP A 384 13.29 -12.18 16.24
CA ASP A 384 13.98 -13.03 15.28
C ASP A 384 13.86 -14.53 15.60
N GLY A 385 12.64 -14.99 15.92
CA GLY A 385 12.31 -16.38 16.21
C GLY A 385 11.82 -17.12 14.97
N SER A 386 12.11 -18.42 14.87
CA SER A 386 11.71 -19.27 13.74
C SER A 386 10.19 -19.26 13.50
N TYR A 387 9.39 -19.27 14.57
CA TYR A 387 7.92 -19.30 14.49
C TYR A 387 7.29 -17.99 13.98
N ASP A 388 7.75 -16.83 14.46
CA ASP A 388 7.22 -15.54 13.99
C ASP A 388 7.62 -15.27 12.53
N THR A 389 8.84 -15.67 12.15
CA THR A 389 9.31 -15.63 10.76
C THR A 389 8.47 -16.51 9.86
N PHE A 390 8.11 -17.71 10.33
CA PHE A 390 7.24 -18.63 9.61
C PHE A 390 5.84 -18.03 9.37
N ILE A 391 5.22 -17.42 10.38
CA ILE A 391 3.92 -16.73 10.22
C ILE A 391 4.00 -15.62 9.16
N LEU A 392 5.07 -14.82 9.23
CA LEU A 392 5.27 -13.71 8.30
C LEU A 392 5.47 -14.20 6.86
N LEU A 393 6.30 -15.23 6.65
CA LEU A 393 6.50 -15.85 5.34
C LEU A 393 5.21 -16.46 4.80
N TRP A 394 4.45 -17.18 5.63
CA TRP A 394 3.14 -17.71 5.24
C TRP A 394 2.14 -16.62 4.87
N SER A 395 2.14 -15.49 5.58
CA SER A 395 1.31 -14.32 5.22
C SER A 395 1.59 -13.82 3.80
N ILE A 396 2.87 -13.79 3.43
CA ILE A 396 3.34 -13.36 2.10
C ILE A 396 3.00 -14.43 1.06
N VAL A 397 3.24 -15.72 1.34
CA VAL A 397 2.87 -16.81 0.43
C VAL A 397 1.36 -16.83 0.18
N PHE A 398 0.54 -16.72 1.22
CA PHE A 398 -0.91 -16.66 1.09
C PHE A 398 -1.36 -15.44 0.28
N ARG A 399 -0.62 -14.32 0.35
CA ARG A 399 -0.88 -13.15 -0.52
C ARG A 399 -0.61 -13.48 -1.98
N MET A 400 0.53 -14.10 -2.27
CA MET A 400 0.87 -14.51 -3.63
C MET A 400 -0.16 -15.51 -4.18
N ILE A 401 -0.59 -16.49 -3.39
CA ILE A 401 -1.64 -17.44 -3.79
C ILE A 401 -2.95 -16.71 -4.10
N TYR A 402 -3.38 -15.78 -3.24
CA TYR A 402 -4.60 -15.01 -3.47
C TYR A 402 -4.49 -14.14 -4.73
N PHE A 403 -3.33 -13.48 -4.92
CA PHE A 403 -3.01 -12.70 -6.11
C PHE A 403 -3.10 -13.55 -7.39
N PHE A 404 -2.41 -14.70 -7.44
CA PHE A 404 -2.46 -15.61 -8.58
C PHE A 404 -3.85 -16.19 -8.81
N SER A 405 -4.57 -16.57 -7.75
CA SER A 405 -5.96 -17.04 -7.83
C SER A 405 -6.87 -15.99 -8.48
N SER A 406 -6.70 -14.71 -8.10
CA SER A 406 -7.46 -13.61 -8.69
C SER A 406 -7.12 -13.32 -10.15
N MET A 407 -5.99 -13.82 -10.64
CA MET A 407 -5.62 -13.73 -12.06
C MET A 407 -6.12 -14.92 -12.89
N ILE A 408 -6.61 -16.00 -12.26
CA ILE A 408 -7.02 -17.25 -12.93
C ILE A 408 -8.54 -17.30 -13.19
N LYS A 409 -9.39 -16.75 -12.31
CA LYS A 409 -10.87 -16.86 -12.42
C LYS A 409 -11.52 -15.52 -12.80
N PRO A 410 -12.07 -15.38 -14.02
CA PRO A 410 -12.92 -14.25 -14.39
C PRO A 410 -14.43 -14.51 -14.20
N GLU A 411 -14.84 -15.58 -13.49
CA GLU A 411 -16.26 -15.97 -13.43
C GLU A 411 -17.06 -15.21 -12.36
N GLY A 412 -18.05 -14.45 -12.84
CA GLY A 412 -19.22 -14.03 -12.09
C GLY A 412 -19.15 -12.64 -11.48
N SER A 413 -19.96 -11.72 -12.02
CA SER A 413 -20.19 -10.32 -11.60
C SER A 413 -18.92 -9.48 -11.44
N GLU A 414 -18.64 -8.67 -12.46
CA GLU A 414 -17.56 -7.68 -12.44
C GLU A 414 -16.22 -8.28 -12.01
N SER A 415 -15.55 -8.99 -12.92
CA SER A 415 -14.11 -9.14 -12.75
C SER A 415 -13.55 -7.71 -12.70
N TYR A 416 -13.20 -7.21 -11.52
CA TYR A 416 -12.72 -5.83 -11.35
C TYR A 416 -11.30 -5.65 -11.95
N LEU A 417 -10.75 -6.73 -12.49
CA LEU A 417 -9.61 -6.79 -13.41
C LEU A 417 -10.12 -7.12 -14.83
N ILE A 418 -11.33 -6.67 -15.25
CA ILE A 418 -11.73 -6.60 -16.66
C ILE A 418 -10.91 -5.47 -17.25
N PHE A 419 -9.74 -5.88 -17.66
CA PHE A 419 -8.89 -5.13 -18.54
C PHE A 419 -9.64 -4.87 -19.85
N TRP A 420 -9.35 -3.76 -20.55
CA TRP A 420 -10.05 -3.35 -21.77
C TRP A 420 -10.41 -4.52 -22.68
N ASN A 421 -11.66 -4.55 -23.15
CA ASN A 421 -12.06 -5.43 -24.25
C ASN A 421 -11.09 -5.24 -25.44
N GLY A 422 -10.29 -6.28 -25.75
CA GLY A 422 -9.58 -6.39 -27.02
C GLY A 422 -8.10 -6.01 -27.09
N GLN A 423 -7.33 -5.95 -25.98
CA GLN A 423 -5.86 -5.83 -26.05
C GLN A 423 -5.08 -7.05 -25.51
N PRO A 424 -3.80 -7.27 -25.89
CA PRO A 424 -3.05 -8.46 -25.49
C PRO A 424 -2.59 -8.46 -24.02
N LEU A 425 -2.27 -7.28 -23.47
CA LEU A 425 -1.81 -7.08 -22.09
C LEU A 425 -2.93 -7.17 -21.04
N THR A 426 -4.16 -7.29 -21.53
CA THR A 426 -5.43 -7.21 -20.80
C THR A 426 -6.11 -8.59 -20.75
N THR A 427 -5.38 -9.64 -21.09
CA THR A 427 -5.92 -10.97 -21.19
C THR A 427 -5.76 -11.73 -19.86
N PRO A 428 -6.70 -12.59 -19.44
CA PRO A 428 -6.50 -13.52 -18.32
C PRO A 428 -5.20 -14.31 -18.50
N ILE A 429 -4.62 -14.86 -17.43
CA ILE A 429 -3.38 -15.66 -17.51
C ILE A 429 -3.48 -16.75 -18.60
N THR A 430 -4.65 -17.36 -18.75
CA THR A 430 -4.93 -18.39 -19.76
C THR A 430 -4.80 -17.90 -21.19
N GLU A 431 -5.13 -16.64 -21.46
CA GLU A 431 -5.01 -16.02 -22.78
C GLU A 431 -3.60 -15.44 -23.02
N HIS A 432 -2.85 -15.06 -21.99
CA HIS A 432 -1.41 -14.76 -22.14
C HIS A 432 -0.64 -16.00 -22.64
N PHE A 433 -0.96 -17.19 -22.11
CA PHE A 433 -0.41 -18.45 -22.62
C PHE A 433 -0.79 -18.69 -24.09
N TYR A 434 -2.04 -18.40 -24.47
CA TYR A 434 -2.51 -18.52 -25.84
C TYR A 434 -1.80 -17.54 -26.79
N LEU A 435 -1.64 -16.27 -26.40
CA LEU A 435 -0.92 -15.25 -27.17
C LEU A 435 0.56 -15.60 -27.34
N PHE A 436 1.22 -16.09 -26.28
CA PHE A 436 2.60 -16.57 -26.37
C PHE A 436 2.70 -17.78 -27.31
N TYR A 437 1.79 -18.73 -27.22
CA TYR A 437 1.73 -19.89 -28.11
C TYR A 437 1.54 -19.47 -29.59
N GLN A 438 0.64 -18.53 -29.87
CA GLN A 438 0.43 -17.97 -31.20
C GLN A 438 1.66 -17.23 -31.74
N PHE A 439 2.33 -16.44 -30.88
CA PHE A 439 3.58 -15.78 -31.25
C PHE A 439 4.69 -16.77 -31.62
N VAL A 440 4.86 -17.83 -30.82
CA VAL A 440 5.86 -18.88 -31.10
C VAL A 440 5.52 -19.62 -32.39
N LEU A 441 4.25 -19.96 -32.63
CA LEU A 441 3.79 -20.55 -33.89
C LEU A 441 4.11 -19.66 -35.10
N ASN A 442 3.88 -18.36 -34.99
CA ASN A 442 4.19 -17.38 -36.05
C ASN A 442 5.69 -17.12 -36.26
N LEU A 443 6.54 -17.53 -35.32
CA LEU A 443 8.00 -17.43 -35.43
C LEU A 443 8.62 -18.68 -36.05
N ILE A 444 7.92 -19.82 -35.94
CA ILE A 444 8.36 -21.13 -36.46
C ILE A 444 7.88 -21.33 -37.91
N ASN A 445 6.76 -20.72 -38.28
CA ASN A 445 6.27 -20.60 -39.66
C ASN A 445 6.92 -19.41 -40.36
#